data_AF-A0A934J8F9-F1
#
_entry.id   AF-A0A934J8F9-F1
#
_cell.length_a   1.000
_cell.length_b   1.000
_cell.length_c   1.000
_cell.angle_alpha   90.00
_cell.angle_beta   90.00
_cell.angle_gamma   90.00
#
_symmetry.space_group_name_H-M   'P 1'
#
loop_
_entity.id
_entity.type
_entity.pdbx_description
1 polymer ?
#
loop_
_entity_poly.entity_id
_entity_poly.type
_entity_poly.pdbx_seq_one_letter_code
_entity_poly.pdbx_strand_id
1 'polypeptide(L)'
;MIPLSSKLESREQEFVDVMKLLEEHQFSLGGNWDYQHGSFDRYLDEAHKVWLRIPFSVIHGHLDDQAEVNDATIRIGQPYVLKHVYNEGLDPEAQVQTLGGLINQFQSPVDSDAPIEQHWLDEAQTKLEQVERLFPN
;
A
#
# COMPACT_ATOMS: atom_id res chain seq x y z
N MET A 1 -2.20 -8.18 -5.35
CA MET A 1 -2.11 -7.79 -3.91
C MET A 1 -2.48 -8.98 -3.05
N ILE A 2 -1.94 -9.13 -1.85
CA ILE A 2 -2.24 -10.23 -0.92
C ILE A 2 -2.68 -9.67 0.44
N PRO A 3 -3.93 -9.90 0.89
CA PRO A 3 -4.40 -9.42 2.18
C PRO A 3 -3.73 -10.16 3.35
N LEU A 4 -3.56 -9.45 4.47
CA LEU A 4 -3.03 -9.97 5.72
C LEU A 4 -4.11 -9.92 6.80
N SER A 5 -4.24 -11.00 7.55
CA SER A 5 -5.08 -10.99 8.75
C SER A 5 -4.45 -10.05 9.78
N SER A 6 -5.23 -9.12 10.31
CA SER A 6 -4.76 -8.18 11.32
C SER A 6 -5.76 -7.97 12.44
N LYS A 7 -5.25 -7.79 13.66
CA LYS A 7 -6.05 -7.35 14.81
C LYS A 7 -6.41 -5.87 14.76
N LEU A 8 -5.75 -5.09 13.90
CA LEU A 8 -6.03 -3.67 13.72
C LEU A 8 -7.27 -3.43 12.88
N GLU A 9 -7.71 -4.42 12.10
CA GLU A 9 -8.85 -4.29 11.22
C GLU A 9 -10.10 -3.87 12.02
N SER A 10 -10.83 -2.88 11.48
CA SER A 10 -12.02 -2.26 12.08
C SER A 10 -11.80 -1.51 13.39
N ARG A 11 -10.55 -1.33 13.87
CA ARG A 11 -10.29 -0.49 15.04
C ARG A 11 -10.42 0.99 14.68
N GLU A 12 -11.02 1.74 15.60
CA GLU A 12 -11.21 3.19 15.48
C GLU A 12 -10.24 3.90 16.40
N GLN A 13 -9.45 4.83 15.86
CA GLN A 13 -8.40 5.54 16.59
C GLN A 13 -8.22 6.95 16.03
N GLU A 14 -7.66 7.85 16.84
CA GLU A 14 -7.24 9.17 16.38
C GLU A 14 -6.12 9.04 15.35
N PHE A 15 -6.27 9.74 14.22
CA PHE A 15 -5.33 9.70 13.10
C PHE A 15 -3.92 10.06 13.53
N VAL A 16 -3.77 11.13 14.32
CA VAL A 16 -2.47 11.64 14.76
C VAL A 16 -1.73 10.62 15.63
N ASP A 17 -2.44 9.86 16.47
CA ASP A 17 -1.84 8.84 17.32
C ASP A 17 -1.37 7.64 16.49
N VAL A 18 -2.20 7.19 15.54
CA VAL A 18 -1.85 6.12 14.60
C VAL A 18 -0.67 6.52 13.72
N MET A 19 -0.70 7.73 13.15
CA MET A 19 0.37 8.27 12.30
C MET A 19 1.71 8.28 13.03
N LYS A 20 1.78 8.87 14.23
CA LYS A 20 3.01 8.93 15.02
C LYS A 20 3.57 7.53 15.35
N LEU A 21 2.70 6.61 15.78
CA LEU A 21 3.09 5.24 16.09
C LEU A 21 3.63 4.52 14.85
N LEU A 22 2.99 4.70 13.70
CA LEU A 22 3.40 4.06 12.45
C LEU A 22 4.68 4.69 11.86
N GLU A 23 4.89 6.00 12.02
CA GLU A 23 6.12 6.69 11.61
C GLU A 23 7.36 6.16 12.34
N GLU A 24 7.26 5.86 13.64
CA GLU A 24 8.33 5.18 14.40
C GLU A 24 8.70 3.80 13.82
N HIS A 25 7.76 3.20 13.09
CA HIS A 25 7.91 1.93 12.38
C HIS A 25 8.11 2.08 10.87
N GLN A 26 8.59 3.25 10.42
CA GLN A 26 8.96 3.52 9.03
C GLN A 26 7.79 3.40 8.03
N PHE A 27 6.57 3.59 8.51
CA PHE A 27 5.44 3.84 7.63
C PHE A 27 5.34 5.34 7.34
N SER A 28 4.79 5.67 6.18
CA SER A 28 4.43 7.04 5.81
C SER A 28 3.02 7.07 5.25
N LEU A 29 2.38 8.26 5.29
CA LEU A 29 1.11 8.46 4.61
C LEU A 29 1.32 8.27 3.10
N GLY A 30 0.59 7.32 2.51
CA GLY A 30 0.65 7.01 1.09
C GLY A 30 0.17 8.19 0.25
N GLY A 31 0.80 8.42 -0.91
CA GLY A 31 0.54 9.60 -1.74
C GLY A 31 -0.85 9.68 -2.41
N ASN A 32 -1.72 8.70 -2.18
CA ASN A 32 -3.08 8.63 -2.74
C ASN A 32 -4.14 8.61 -1.62
N TRP A 33 -4.08 9.61 -0.75
CA TRP A 33 -5.09 9.86 0.28
C TRP A 33 -6.01 11.01 -0.15
N ASP A 34 -7.22 11.03 0.40
CA ASP A 34 -8.20 12.10 0.30
C ASP A 34 -8.85 12.36 1.68
N TYR A 35 -9.77 13.31 1.76
CA TYR A 35 -10.45 13.68 3.02
C TYR A 35 -11.22 12.53 3.71
N GLN A 36 -11.45 11.41 3.01
CA GLN A 36 -12.23 10.26 3.50
C GLN A 36 -11.39 8.98 3.60
N HIS A 37 -10.34 8.81 2.81
CA HIS A 37 -9.58 7.57 2.74
C HIS A 37 -8.08 7.84 2.62
N GLY A 38 -7.29 6.94 3.18
CA GLY A 38 -5.84 6.97 2.99
C GLY A 38 -5.23 5.62 3.30
N SER A 39 -3.91 5.57 3.23
CA SER A 39 -3.17 4.40 3.69
C SER A 39 -1.84 4.80 4.30
N PHE A 40 -1.34 3.98 5.20
CA PHE A 40 0.04 4.04 5.67
C PHE A 40 0.83 2.95 4.96
N ASP A 41 1.94 3.35 4.33
CA ASP A 41 2.74 2.49 3.48
C ASP A 41 4.14 2.34 4.06
N ARG A 42 4.66 1.11 4.04
CA ARG A 42 6.05 0.79 4.34
C ARG A 42 6.61 -0.03 3.20
N TYR A 43 7.69 0.44 2.58
CA TYR A 43 8.44 -0.36 1.61
C TYR A 43 9.13 -1.54 2.29
N LEU A 44 9.13 -2.69 1.63
CA LEU A 44 9.80 -3.91 2.08
C LEU A 44 11.13 -4.11 1.34
N ASP A 45 11.30 -3.49 0.18
CA ASP A 45 12.51 -3.53 -0.62
C ASP A 45 13.13 -2.14 -0.82
N GLU A 46 14.43 -2.11 -1.13
CA GLU A 46 15.15 -0.85 -1.41
C GLU A 46 14.72 -0.21 -2.74
N ALA A 47 14.17 -1.01 -3.67
CA ALA A 47 13.72 -0.51 -4.96
C ALA A 47 12.32 0.10 -4.92
N HIS A 48 11.66 0.12 -3.75
CA HIS A 48 10.28 0.57 -3.56
C HIS A 48 9.35 -0.05 -4.62
N LYS A 49 9.38 -1.37 -4.74
CA LYS A 49 8.50 -2.16 -5.59
C LYS A 49 7.57 -3.04 -4.77
N VAL A 50 7.81 -3.23 -3.48
CA VAL A 50 6.97 -4.04 -2.58
C VAL A 50 6.62 -3.22 -1.35
N TRP A 51 5.33 -3.16 -1.01
CA TRP A 51 4.85 -2.41 0.16
C TRP A 51 3.94 -3.25 1.03
N LEU A 52 4.11 -3.10 2.34
CA LEU A 52 3.06 -3.36 3.32
C LEU A 52 2.21 -2.08 3.44
N ARG A 53 0.92 -2.22 3.18
CA ARG A 53 -0.04 -1.12 3.20
C ARG A 53 -1.12 -1.36 4.25
N ILE A 54 -1.40 -0.35 5.07
CA ILE A 54 -2.47 -0.33 6.07
C ILE A 54 -3.48 0.74 5.65
N PRO A 55 -4.60 0.36 4.99
CA PRO A 55 -5.61 1.32 4.59
C PRO A 55 -6.41 1.83 5.80
N PHE A 56 -6.97 3.02 5.69
CA PHE A 56 -7.91 3.57 6.67
C PHE A 56 -8.99 4.42 5.99
N SER A 57 -10.08 4.65 6.72
CA SER A 57 -11.16 5.57 6.34
C SER A 57 -11.43 6.55 7.49
N VAL A 58 -11.67 7.82 7.18
CA VAL A 58 -12.06 8.84 8.15
C VAL A 58 -13.54 8.64 8.48
N ILE A 59 -13.85 8.48 9.77
CA ILE A 59 -15.22 8.28 10.26
C ILE A 59 -15.76 9.51 11.02
N HIS A 60 -14.86 10.35 11.53
CA HIS A 60 -15.18 11.61 12.21
C HIS A 60 -14.02 12.60 12.06
N GLY A 61 -14.29 13.89 12.22
CA GLY A 61 -13.28 14.95 12.15
C GLY A 61 -12.81 15.26 10.73
N HIS A 62 -11.68 15.97 10.63
CA HIS A 62 -11.11 16.44 9.37
C HIS A 62 -9.67 15.99 9.25
N LEU A 63 -9.35 15.40 8.10
CA LEU A 63 -8.00 15.07 7.70
C LEU A 63 -7.53 16.10 6.68
N ASP A 64 -6.55 16.91 7.03
CA ASP A 64 -5.97 17.94 6.16
C ASP A 64 -4.46 18.06 6.42
N ASP A 65 -3.66 17.85 5.38
CA ASP A 65 -2.20 17.93 5.46
C ASP A 65 -1.67 19.37 5.58
N GLN A 66 -2.52 20.36 5.29
CA GLN A 66 -2.23 21.78 5.47
C GLN A 66 -2.74 22.33 6.81
N ALA A 67 -3.53 21.56 7.56
CA ALA A 67 -4.08 22.01 8.83
C ALA A 67 -3.06 21.87 9.97
N GLU A 68 -2.98 22.90 10.83
CA GLU A 68 -2.15 22.85 12.04
C GLU A 68 -2.64 21.79 13.05
N VAL A 69 -3.91 21.39 12.96
CA VAL A 69 -4.56 20.40 13.83
C VAL A 69 -5.34 19.42 12.96
N ASN A 70 -5.04 18.13 13.13
CA ASN A 70 -5.82 17.02 12.58
C ASN A 70 -6.60 16.37 13.73
N ASP A 71 -7.93 16.45 13.68
CA ASP A 71 -8.87 15.89 14.67
C ASP A 71 -9.64 14.66 14.13
N ALA A 72 -9.12 14.06 13.05
CA ALA A 72 -9.74 12.93 12.39
C ALA A 72 -9.67 11.66 13.26
N THR A 73 -10.82 11.05 13.52
CA THR A 73 -10.89 9.66 13.94
C THR A 73 -10.99 8.78 12.69
N ILE A 74 -10.12 7.78 12.59
CA ILE A 74 -10.05 6.85 11.46
C ILE A 74 -10.43 5.43 11.89
N ARG A 75 -11.04 4.69 10.96
CA ARG A 75 -11.21 3.24 11.04
C ARG A 75 -10.18 2.56 10.16
N ILE A 76 -9.37 1.68 10.76
CA ILE A 76 -8.34 0.90 10.07
C ILE A 76 -9.01 -0.21 9.24
N GLY A 77 -8.60 -0.32 7.97
CA GLY A 77 -9.01 -1.39 7.08
C GLY A 77 -8.05 -2.59 7.11
N GLN A 78 -8.30 -3.57 6.27
CA GLN A 78 -7.47 -4.77 6.19
C GLN A 78 -6.09 -4.48 5.57
N PRO A 79 -4.98 -4.73 6.29
CA PRO A 79 -3.64 -4.57 5.71
C PRO A 79 -3.38 -5.56 4.57
N TYR A 80 -2.51 -5.20 3.64
CA TYR A 80 -2.14 -6.06 2.52
C TYR A 80 -0.74 -5.76 2.00
N VAL A 81 -0.16 -6.75 1.32
CA VAL A 81 1.09 -6.59 0.56
C VAL A 81 0.75 -6.33 -0.90
N LEU A 82 1.39 -5.31 -1.48
CA LEU A 82 1.29 -5.01 -2.90
C LEU A 82 2.68 -4.95 -3.51
N LYS A 83 2.79 -5.40 -4.77
CA LYS A 83 4.02 -5.32 -5.56
C LYS A 83 3.73 -4.57 -6.85
N HIS A 84 4.46 -3.50 -7.13
CA HIS A 84 4.39 -2.79 -8.40
C HIS A 84 5.35 -3.45 -9.35
N VAL A 85 4.80 -4.07 -10.38
CA VAL A 85 5.56 -4.54 -11.52
C VAL A 85 5.55 -3.40 -12.53
N TYR A 86 6.65 -2.64 -12.61
CA TYR A 86 6.83 -1.81 -13.79
C TYR A 86 7.04 -2.74 -14.99
N ASN A 87 6.26 -2.56 -16.05
CA ASN A 87 6.53 -3.16 -17.35
C ASN A 87 7.73 -2.46 -18.01
N GLU A 88 8.91 -2.56 -17.41
CA GLU A 88 10.18 -2.14 -18.00
C GLU A 88 10.64 -3.23 -18.99
N GLY A 89 9.99 -3.37 -20.15
CA GLY A 89 10.50 -4.26 -21.21
C GLY A 89 9.51 -4.89 -22.19
N LEU A 90 8.80 -4.09 -22.98
CA LEU A 90 8.34 -4.50 -24.32
C LEU A 90 8.74 -3.47 -25.38
N ASP A 91 9.92 -2.85 -25.23
CA ASP A 91 10.47 -2.07 -26.34
C ASP A 91 12.00 -2.26 -26.46
N PRO A 92 12.45 -3.31 -27.18
CA PRO A 92 13.81 -3.38 -27.68
C PRO A 92 13.99 -2.65 -29.02
N GLU A 93 12.95 -2.03 -29.60
CA GLU A 93 12.98 -1.49 -30.96
C GLU A 93 12.33 -0.09 -31.07
N ALA A 94 12.73 0.83 -30.19
CA ALA A 94 12.58 2.27 -30.43
C ALA A 94 13.50 2.78 -31.57
N GLN A 95 13.78 1.94 -32.55
CA GLN A 95 14.29 2.28 -33.86
C GLN A 95 13.54 1.43 -34.89
N VAL A 96 13.18 2.10 -35.98
CA VAL A 96 12.53 1.56 -37.19
C VAL A 96 10.99 1.72 -37.19
N GLN A 97 10.62 2.92 -37.62
CA GLN A 97 9.71 3.13 -38.77
C GLN A 97 8.41 2.33 -38.79
N THR A 98 7.31 3.06 -38.66
CA THR A 98 6.16 2.99 -39.58
C THR A 98 6.12 1.76 -40.48
N LEU A 99 5.25 0.80 -40.15
CA LEU A 99 4.41 -0.03 -41.04
C LEU A 99 4.27 -1.45 -40.50
N GLY A 100 3.02 -1.82 -40.23
CA GLY A 100 2.61 -3.21 -40.39
C GLY A 100 2.36 -3.95 -39.08
N GLY A 101 1.18 -4.53 -38.99
CA GLY A 101 0.95 -5.68 -38.14
C GLY A 101 -0.04 -5.39 -37.03
N LEU A 102 -1.29 -5.73 -37.31
CA LEU A 102 -2.25 -6.21 -36.33
C LEU A 102 -1.58 -7.23 -35.39
N ILE A 103 -1.07 -6.80 -34.23
CA ILE A 103 -0.61 -7.73 -33.18
C ILE A 103 -1.70 -7.80 -32.12
N ASN A 104 -2.41 -8.93 -32.18
CA ASN A 104 -3.44 -9.47 -31.27
C ASN A 104 -3.70 -8.69 -29.97
N GLN A 105 -4.80 -7.94 -29.94
CA GLN A 105 -5.46 -7.47 -28.69
C GLN A 105 -6.11 -8.60 -27.86
N PHE A 106 -5.88 -9.87 -28.22
CA PHE A 106 -6.46 -11.04 -27.55
C PHE A 106 -5.40 -12.08 -27.20
N GLN A 107 -4.27 -11.65 -26.63
CA GLN A 107 -3.51 -12.57 -25.79
C GLN A 107 -4.28 -12.77 -24.49
N SER A 108 -4.75 -14.00 -24.27
CA SER A 108 -5.28 -14.45 -22.98
C SER A 108 -4.28 -14.10 -21.88
N PRO A 109 -4.73 -13.57 -20.72
CA PRO A 109 -3.81 -13.19 -19.65
C PRO A 109 -3.02 -14.43 -19.24
N VAL A 110 -1.72 -14.40 -19.51
CA VAL A 110 -0.76 -15.28 -18.83
C VAL A 110 -0.75 -14.77 -17.40
N ASP A 111 -1.52 -15.43 -16.54
CA ASP A 111 -1.62 -15.26 -15.09
C ASP A 111 -1.05 -13.93 -14.56
N SER A 112 -1.93 -12.92 -14.49
CA SER A 112 -1.61 -11.49 -14.32
C SER A 112 -1.18 -11.07 -12.91
N ASP A 113 -0.58 -11.95 -12.12
CA ASP A 113 -0.04 -11.58 -10.82
C ASP A 113 1.39 -12.12 -10.74
N ALA A 114 2.39 -11.25 -10.94
CA ALA A 114 3.74 -11.61 -10.54
C ALA A 114 3.68 -12.03 -9.06
N PRO A 115 3.95 -13.30 -8.71
CA PRO A 115 3.72 -13.78 -7.36
C PRO A 115 4.58 -12.95 -6.42
N ILE A 116 3.94 -12.33 -5.43
CA ILE A 116 4.66 -11.72 -4.31
C ILE A 116 5.42 -12.86 -3.64
N GLU A 117 6.74 -12.76 -3.60
CA GLU A 117 7.59 -13.80 -3.07
C GLU A 117 7.29 -14.02 -1.57
N GLN A 118 7.28 -15.28 -1.12
CA GLN A 118 6.90 -15.63 0.25
C GLN A 118 7.68 -14.86 1.33
N HIS A 119 8.97 -14.59 1.09
CA HIS A 119 9.78 -13.83 2.05
C HIS A 119 9.25 -12.40 2.29
N TRP A 120 8.59 -11.78 1.31
CA TRP A 120 7.93 -10.50 1.50
C TRP A 120 6.68 -10.61 2.35
N LEU A 121 5.94 -11.71 2.23
CA LEU A 121 4.77 -11.97 3.08
C LEU A 121 5.20 -12.21 4.53
N ASP A 122 6.25 -13.00 4.73
CA ASP A 122 6.80 -13.30 6.06
C ASP A 122 7.36 -12.03 6.72
N GLU A 123 8.06 -11.18 5.96
CA GLU A 123 8.54 -9.89 6.44
C GLU A 123 7.37 -8.96 6.78
N ALA A 124 6.39 -8.82 5.87
CA ALA A 124 5.23 -7.97 6.09
C ALA A 124 4.45 -8.37 7.35
N GLN A 125 4.23 -9.68 7.54
CA GLN A 125 3.59 -10.20 8.74
C GLN A 125 4.39 -9.86 10.00
N THR A 126 5.72 -10.04 9.97
CA THR A 126 6.60 -9.69 11.10
C THR A 126 6.51 -8.20 11.45
N LYS A 127 6.49 -7.31 10.45
CA LYS A 127 6.35 -5.85 10.68
C LYS A 127 4.96 -5.49 11.20
N LEU A 128 3.91 -6.11 10.66
CA LEU A 128 2.54 -5.90 11.12
C LEU A 128 2.37 -6.32 12.59
N GLU A 129 2.91 -7.48 12.98
CA GLU A 129 2.86 -7.97 14.38
C GLU A 129 3.65 -7.07 15.37
N GLN A 130 4.67 -6.35 14.91
CA GLN A 130 5.38 -5.36 15.73
C GLN A 130 4.46 -4.19 16.07
N VAL A 131 3.79 -3.65 15.04
CA VAL A 131 2.85 -2.55 15.19
C VAL A 131 1.65 -2.97 16.05
N GLU A 132 1.06 -4.15 15.79
CA GLU A 132 -0.09 -4.65 16.53
C GLU A 132 0.11 -4.71 18.05
N ARG A 133 1.33 -4.98 18.51
CA ARG A 133 1.67 -5.05 19.94
C ARG A 133 1.69 -3.69 20.64
N LEU A 134 1.80 -2.61 19.88
CA LEU A 134 1.86 -1.24 20.40
C LEU A 134 0.49 -0.58 20.46
N PHE A 135 -0.49 -1.10 19.70
CA PHE A 135 -1.85 -0.61 19.79
C PHE A 135 -2.45 -1.02 21.15
N PRO A 136 -3.09 -0.09 21.88
CA PRO A 136 -3.79 -0.41 23.11
C PRO A 136 -4.86 -1.47 22.85
N ASN A 137 -5.12 -2.36 23.82
CA ASN A 137 -6.18 -3.38 23.73
C ASN A 137 -7.58 -2.75 23.81
#